data_AF-A0A0A7EGM7-F1
#
_entry.id   AF-A0A0A7EGM7-F1
#
_cell.length_a   1.000
_cell.length_b   1.000
_cell.length_c   1.000
_cell.angle_alpha   90.00
_cell.angle_beta   90.00
_cell.angle_gamma   90.00
#
_symmetry.space_group_name_H-M   'P 1'
#
loop_
_entity.id
_entity.type
_entity.pdbx_description
1 polymer ?
#
loop_
_entity_poly.entity_id
_entity_poly.type
_entity_poly.pdbx_seq_one_letter_code
_entity_poly.pdbx_strand_id
1 'polypeptide(L)' 'MAKQAKSDVEKQLDEQAAIEIKRQVKAEMALNGVSAKEVAERLTAMGRPITEQGLRNKISQCTHQTTWYWDLLKAIKGM' A
#
# COMPACT_ATOMS: atom_id res chain seq x y z
N MET A 1 -11.55 7.92 24.27
CA MET A 1 -10.90 6.60 24.40
C MET A 1 -9.40 6.80 24.23
N ALA A 2 -8.60 6.54 25.26
CA ALA A 2 -7.14 6.60 25.16
C ALA A 2 -6.68 5.48 24.21
N LYS A 3 -5.97 5.82 23.13
CA LYS A 3 -5.30 4.81 22.30
C LYS A 3 -4.31 4.07 23.21
N GLN A 4 -4.56 2.80 23.50
CA GLN A 4 -3.56 1.94 24.14
C GLN A 4 -2.26 2.05 23.33
N ALA A 5 -1.17 2.35 24.02
CA ALA A 5 0.15 2.33 23.40
C ALA A 5 0.43 0.90 22.96
N LYS A 6 0.75 0.71 21.68
CA LYS A 6 1.14 -0.60 21.14
C LYS A 6 2.31 -1.16 21.94
N SER A 7 2.24 -2.45 22.26
CA SER A 7 3.37 -3.18 22.83
C SER A 7 4.55 -3.21 21.87
N ASP A 8 5.77 -3.43 22.37
CA ASP A 8 6.96 -3.52 21.51
C ASP A 8 6.90 -4.72 20.55
N VAL A 9 6.17 -5.77 20.92
CA VAL A 9 5.88 -6.91 20.03
C VAL A 9 5.01 -6.49 18.85
N GLU A 10 3.94 -5.72 19.10
CA GLU A 10 3.07 -5.20 18.03
C GLU A 10 3.84 -4.27 17.08
N LYS A 11 4.75 -3.44 17.60
CA LYS A 11 5.60 -2.57 16.76
C LYS A 11 6.54 -3.39 15.86
N GLN A 12 7.16 -4.43 16.40
CA GLN A 12 8.04 -5.30 15.60
C GLN A 12 7.27 -6.06 14.52
N LEU A 13 6.08 -6.56 14.84
CA LEU A 13 5.19 -7.21 13.86
C LEU A 13 4.76 -6.23 12.76
N ASP A 14 4.40 -4.99 13.13
CA ASP A 14 4.05 -3.94 12.17
C ASP A 14 5.23 -3.58 11.25
N GLU A 15 6.45 -3.49 11.79
CA GLU A 15 7.66 -3.20 11.02
C GLU A 15 7.99 -4.33 10.02
N GLN A 16 7.89 -5.59 10.45
CA GLN A 16 8.10 -6.74 9.58
C GLN A 16 7.04 -6.79 8.46
N ALA A 17 5.76 -6.67 8.82
CA ALA A 17 4.67 -6.63 7.86
C ALA A 17 4.84 -5.47 6.86
N ALA A 18 5.30 -4.30 7.32
CA ALA A 18 5.57 -3.16 6.46
C ALA A 18 6.68 -3.44 5.42
N ILE A 19 7.74 -4.14 5.82
CA ILE A 19 8.82 -4.53 4.91
C ILE A 19 8.31 -5.53 3.86
N GLU A 20 7.55 -6.54 4.28
CA GLU A 20 6.99 -7.56 3.40
C GLU A 20 6.01 -6.95 2.38
N ILE A 21 5.08 -6.12 2.84
CA ILE A 21 4.10 -5.45 1.99
C ILE A 21 4.79 -4.58 0.94
N LYS A 22 5.80 -3.79 1.32
CA LYS A 22 6.58 -2.97 0.37
C LYS A 22 7.24 -3.83 -0.70
N ARG A 23 7.86 -4.95 -0.30
CA ARG A 23 8.49 -5.88 -1.24
C ARG A 23 7.47 -6.47 -2.19
N GLN A 24 6.33 -6.91 -1.67
CA GLN A 24 5.26 -7.50 -2.48
C GLN A 24 4.68 -6.49 -3.47
N VAL A 25 4.37 -5.26 -3.05
CA VAL A 25 3.83 -4.22 -3.95
C VAL A 25 4.80 -3.92 -5.09
N LYS A 26 6.10 -3.78 -4.79
CA LYS A 26 7.11 -3.55 -5.83
C LYS A 26 7.25 -4.73 -6.78
N ALA A 27 7.23 -5.96 -6.26
CA ALA A 27 7.31 -7.17 -7.07
C ALA A 27 6.08 -7.31 -7.99
N GLU A 28 4.87 -7.08 -7.46
CA GLU A 28 3.63 -7.12 -8.23
C GLU A 28 3.59 -6.03 -9.31
N MET A 29 4.04 -4.80 -8.99
CA MET A 29 4.15 -3.74 -10.00
C MET A 29 5.11 -4.12 -11.12
N ALA A 30 6.29 -4.68 -10.78
CA ALA A 30 7.27 -5.13 -11.75
C ALA A 30 6.74 -6.30 -12.60
N LEU A 31 6.05 -7.26 -11.98
CA LEU A 31 5.48 -8.44 -12.64
C LEU A 31 4.36 -8.07 -13.62
N ASN A 32 3.53 -7.07 -13.28
CA ASN A 32 2.47 -6.58 -14.15
C ASN A 32 2.93 -5.47 -15.11
N GLY A 33 4.21 -5.05 -15.04
CA GLY A 33 4.76 -4.00 -15.90
C GLY A 33 4.12 -2.62 -15.72
N VAL A 34 3.55 -2.34 -14.54
CA VAL A 34 2.81 -1.09 -14.28
C VAL A 34 3.65 -0.07 -13.52
N SER A 35 3.58 1.18 -13.96
CA SER A 35 4.22 2.30 -13.25
C SER A 35 3.42 2.74 -12.02
N ALA A 36 4.08 3.43 -11.08
CA ALA A 36 3.38 4.04 -9.94
C ALA A 36 2.32 5.05 -10.39
N LYS A 37 2.56 5.72 -11.52
CA LYS A 37 1.61 6.65 -12.13
C LYS A 37 0.34 5.93 -12.58
N GLU A 38 0.47 4.84 -13.34
CA GLU A 38 -0.71 4.06 -13.79
C GLU A 38 -1.48 3.46 -12.62
N VAL A 39 -0.79 2.97 -11.60
CA VAL A 39 -1.47 2.45 -10.40
C VAL A 39 -2.26 3.55 -9.69
N ALA A 40 -1.72 4.77 -9.61
CA ALA A 40 -2.43 5.91 -9.03
C ALA A 40 -3.64 6.35 -9.87
N GLU A 41 -3.53 6.32 -11.20
CA GLU A 41 -4.63 6.59 -12.13
C GLU A 41 -5.74 5.54 -11.98
N ARG A 42 -5.39 4.26 -11.93
CA ARG A 42 -6.34 3.15 -11.71
C ARG A 42 -7.01 3.22 -10.34
N LEU A 43 -6.26 3.51 -9.28
CA LEU A 43 -6.82 3.75 -7.95
C LEU A 43 -7.81 4.92 -7.95
N THR A 44 -7.48 6.00 -8.65
CA THR A 44 -8.37 7.15 -8.80
C THR A 44 -9.64 6.78 -9.55
N ALA A 45 -9.54 5.98 -10.62
CA ALA A 45 -10.69 5.45 -11.36
C ALA A 45 -11.58 4.54 -10.51
N MET A 46 -11.01 3.80 -9.54
CA MET A 46 -11.75 3.00 -8.57
C MET A 46 -12.40 3.82 -7.43
N GLY A 47 -12.33 5.16 -7.49
CA GLY A 47 -12.89 6.04 -6.46
C GLY A 47 -11.96 6.30 -5.27
N ARG A 48 -10.66 5.95 -5.38
CA ARG A 48 -9.62 6.27 -4.40
C ARG A 48 -8.66 7.32 -4.96
N PRO A 49 -9.06 8.62 -4.98
CA PRO A 49 -8.22 9.68 -5.55
C PRO A 49 -6.88 9.75 -4.84
N ILE A 50 -5.80 9.55 -5.59
CA ILE A 50 -4.44 9.60 -5.07
C ILE A 50 -3.49 10.07 -6.16
N THR A 51 -2.52 10.92 -5.78
CA THR A 51 -1.42 11.31 -6.67
C THR A 51 -0.33 10.24 -6.67
N GLU A 52 0.49 10.19 -7.73
CA GLU A 52 1.65 9.29 -7.76
C GLU A 52 2.56 9.48 -6.53
N GLN A 53 2.84 10.74 -6.16
CA GLN A 53 3.62 11.06 -4.98
C GLN A 53 2.94 10.58 -3.69
N GLY A 54 1.61 10.74 -3.60
CA GLY A 54 0.82 10.23 -2.47
C GLY A 54 0.86 8.72 -2.37
N LEU A 55 0.85 8.01 -3.50
CA LEU A 55 0.98 6.56 -3.58
C LEU A 55 2.37 6.11 -3.10
N ARG A 56 3.43 6.73 -3.61
CA ARG A 56 4.81 6.47 -3.19
C ARG A 56 4.98 6.68 -1.69
N ASN A 57 4.43 7.77 -1.16
CA ASN A 57 4.47 8.07 0.27
C ASN A 57 3.69 7.05 1.09
N LYS A 58 2.50 6.61 0.66
CA LYS A 58 1.73 5.56 1.37
C LYS A 58 2.46 4.22 1.38
N ILE A 59 3.02 3.80 0.26
CA ILE A 59 3.84 2.58 0.18
C ILE A 59 5.05 2.72 1.11
N SER A 60 5.71 3.88 1.12
CA SER A 60 6.86 4.15 1.99
C SER A 60 6.51 4.17 3.48
N GLN A 61 5.35 4.70 3.85
CA GLN A 61 4.92 4.82 5.25
C GLN A 61 4.17 3.60 5.80
N CYS A 62 3.80 2.63 4.95
CA CYS A 62 3.02 1.45 5.32
C CYS A 62 1.78 1.71 6.18
N THR A 63 1.15 2.87 5.99
CA THR A 63 -0.13 3.22 6.62
C THR A 63 -1.27 2.59 5.82
N HIS A 64 -1.37 1.26 5.89
CA HIS A 64 -2.31 0.48 5.09
C HIS A 64 -3.49 0.03 5.93
N GLN A 65 -4.69 0.46 5.55
CA GLN A 65 -5.90 -0.27 5.88
C GLN A 65 -6.00 -1.47 4.94
N THR A 66 -6.41 -2.64 5.43
CA THR A 66 -6.48 -3.89 4.64
C THR A 66 -7.28 -3.73 3.35
N THR A 67 -8.35 -2.92 3.39
CA THR A 67 -9.17 -2.59 2.21
C THR A 67 -8.43 -1.75 1.19
N TRP A 68 -7.58 -0.81 1.63
CA TRP A 68 -6.76 0.01 0.73
C TRP A 68 -5.67 -0.83 0.06
N TYR A 69 -5.08 -1.77 0.80
CA TYR A 69 -4.09 -2.71 0.26
C TYR A 69 -4.69 -3.64 -0.80
N TRP A 70 -5.92 -4.12 -0.57
CA TRP A 70 -6.64 -4.94 -1.55
C TRP A 70 -6.92 -4.18 -2.85
N ASP A 71 -7.39 -2.94 -2.75
CA ASP A 71 -7.65 -2.11 -3.94
C ASP A 71 -6.37 -1.71 -4.67
N LEU A 72 -5.25 -1.53 -3.94
CA LEU A 72 -3.93 -1.36 -4.53
C LEU A 72 -3.53 -2.58 -5.37
N LEU A 73 -3.70 -3.80 -4.85
CA LEU A 73 -3.39 -5.01 -5.59
C LEU A 73 -4.29 -5.18 -6.83
N LYS A 74 -5.58 -4.85 -6.73
CA LYS A 74 -6.49 -4.83 -7.89
C LYS A 74 -6.01 -3.86 -8.96
N ALA A 75 -5.67 -2.63 -8.56
CA ALA A 75 -5.15 -1.61 -9.48
C ALA A 75 -3.86 -2.08 -10.17
N ILE A 76 -2.96 -2.76 -9.44
CA ILE A 76 -1.73 -3.33 -10.02
C ILE A 76 -2.04 -4.44 -11.02
N LYS A 77 -2.92 -5.38 -10.66
CA LYS A 77 -3.29 -6.54 -11.47
C LYS A 77 -4.27 -6.24 -12.60
N GLY A 78 -4.86 -5.05 -12.61
CA GLY A 78 -5.88 -4.66 -13.59
C GLY A 78 -7.19 -5.46 -13.47
N MET A 79 -7.53 -5.92 -12.26
CA MET A 79 -8.75 -6.67 -11.95
C MET A 79 -9.93 -5.78 -11.58
#